data_AF-A0A925DYZ3-F1
#
_entry.id   AF-A0A925DYZ3-F1
#
_cell.length_a   1.000
_cell.length_b   1.000
_cell.length_c   1.000
_cell.angle_alpha   90.00
_cell.angle_beta   90.00
_cell.angle_gamma   90.00
#
_symmetry.space_group_name_H-M   'P 1'
#
loop_
_entity.id
_entity.type
_entity.pdbx_description
1 polymer ?
#
loop_
_entity_poly.entity_id
_entity_poly.type
_entity_poly.pdbx_seq_one_letter_code
_entity_poly.pdbx_strand_id
1 'polypeptide(L)'
;MKSIIRTKKAWLVVGAATVLFVLALGYLLYSLQIWRNYEQDYQVWQTTTKNDLSTVLSLPMTSSKEREQKLAKLKAIAVDLNTQQANMCRISPLTGWQANFNGIETVQKQCNTVTSKVKGFITELGVTTAYLTDERILANSLATLTSQPTQPDEKTWAQVAAVWHKFGVEITAMKPDVSFKSTNKVAVTVVTGIDTAWQELLAAHSAQNKARFVTAQAGLAAAYNTLGTITAENDKQLSLLDKKLSQAYSAAF
;
A
#
# COMPACT_ATOMS: atom_id res chain seq x y z
N MET A 1 -51.39 26.05 -59.85
CA MET A 1 -50.70 26.66 -58.67
C MET A 1 -50.60 25.75 -57.44
N LYS A 2 -51.63 24.96 -57.07
CA LYS A 2 -51.58 24.06 -55.90
C LYS A 2 -50.51 22.94 -55.98
N SER A 3 -50.14 22.43 -57.17
CA SER A 3 -49.13 21.35 -57.29
C SER A 3 -47.68 21.84 -57.12
N ILE A 4 -47.35 23.05 -57.58
CA ILE A 4 -46.01 23.67 -57.45
C ILE A 4 -45.67 23.97 -55.98
N ILE A 5 -46.69 24.32 -55.17
CA ILE A 5 -46.52 24.56 -53.72
C ILE A 5 -46.30 23.23 -52.97
N ARG A 6 -46.91 22.12 -53.43
CA ARG A 6 -46.69 20.78 -52.85
C ARG A 6 -45.29 20.25 -53.14
N THR A 7 -44.76 20.45 -54.35
CA THR A 7 -43.40 20.02 -54.70
C THR A 7 -42.32 20.79 -53.96
N LYS A 8 -42.44 22.12 -53.79
CA LYS A 8 -41.49 22.91 -52.97
C LYS A 8 -41.44 22.48 -51.51
N LYS A 9 -42.60 22.16 -50.90
CA LYS A 9 -42.67 21.61 -49.53
C LYS A 9 -42.06 20.22 -49.44
N ALA A 10 -42.27 19.36 -50.44
CA ALA A 10 -41.67 18.02 -50.49
C ALA A 10 -40.13 18.08 -50.56
N TRP A 11 -39.55 18.96 -51.38
CA TRP A 11 -38.09 19.14 -51.46
C TRP A 11 -37.46 19.68 -50.17
N LEU A 12 -38.15 20.58 -49.46
CA LEU A 12 -37.72 21.05 -48.14
C LEU A 12 -37.74 19.92 -47.09
N VAL A 13 -38.78 19.09 -47.11
CA VAL A 13 -38.89 17.92 -46.20
C VAL A 13 -37.81 16.88 -46.52
N VAL A 14 -37.58 16.57 -47.79
CA VAL A 14 -36.51 15.65 -48.22
C VAL A 14 -35.14 16.22 -47.86
N GLY A 15 -34.89 17.51 -48.12
CA GLY A 15 -33.63 18.16 -47.74
C GLY A 15 -33.37 18.11 -46.23
N ALA A 16 -34.38 18.44 -45.41
CA ALA A 16 -34.28 18.36 -43.96
C ALA A 16 -34.07 16.92 -43.47
N ALA A 17 -34.77 15.95 -44.05
CA ALA A 17 -34.61 14.53 -43.71
C ALA A 17 -33.21 14.02 -44.04
N THR A 18 -32.64 14.40 -45.20
CA THR A 18 -31.28 14.03 -45.59
C THR A 18 -30.24 14.64 -44.65
N VAL A 19 -30.39 15.91 -44.25
CA VAL A 19 -29.48 16.54 -43.27
C VAL A 19 -29.54 15.82 -41.93
N LEU A 20 -30.75 15.52 -41.43
CA LEU A 20 -30.91 14.75 -40.19
C LEU A 20 -30.29 13.35 -40.29
N PHE A 21 -30.43 12.68 -41.43
CA PHE A 21 -29.84 11.36 -41.65
C PHE A 21 -28.31 11.40 -41.67
N VAL A 22 -27.71 12.39 -42.34
CA VAL A 22 -26.25 12.58 -42.35
C VAL A 22 -25.72 12.90 -40.96
N LEU A 23 -26.41 13.77 -40.22
CA LEU A 23 -26.05 14.09 -38.83
C LEU A 23 -26.17 12.86 -37.91
N ALA A 24 -27.24 12.06 -38.06
CA ALA A 24 -27.43 10.82 -37.32
C ALA A 24 -26.32 9.80 -37.61
N LEU A 25 -25.97 9.59 -38.89
CA LEU A 25 -24.86 8.73 -39.29
C LEU A 25 -23.52 9.23 -38.74
N GLY A 26 -23.24 10.53 -38.83
CA GLY A 26 -22.03 11.13 -38.29
C GLY A 26 -21.92 10.92 -36.78
N TYR A 27 -23.02 11.13 -36.04
CA TYR A 27 -23.08 10.87 -34.61
C TYR A 27 -22.90 9.37 -34.28
N LEU A 28 -23.51 8.46 -35.05
CA LEU A 28 -23.33 7.02 -34.86
C LEU A 28 -21.86 6.61 -35.03
N LEU A 29 -21.19 7.05 -36.10
CA LEU A 29 -19.77 6.76 -36.32
C LEU A 29 -18.89 7.34 -35.22
N TYR A 30 -19.14 8.59 -34.82
CA TYR A 30 -18.43 9.24 -33.71
C TYR A 30 -18.59 8.47 -32.39
N SER A 31 -19.82 8.05 -32.09
CA SER A 31 -20.14 7.31 -30.87
C SER A 31 -19.48 5.92 -30.84
N LEU A 32 -19.43 5.21 -31.98
CA LEU A 32 -18.71 3.94 -32.10
C LEU A 32 -17.20 4.12 -31.89
N GLN A 33 -16.62 5.21 -32.39
CA GLN A 33 -15.22 5.52 -32.16
C GLN A 33 -14.91 5.77 -30.68
N ILE A 34 -15.80 6.47 -29.95
CA ILE A 34 -15.66 6.68 -28.50
C ILE A 34 -15.60 5.33 -27.77
N TRP A 35 -16.49 4.40 -28.11
CA TRP A 35 -16.50 3.08 -27.46
C TRP A 35 -15.29 2.21 -27.80
N ARG A 36 -14.80 2.29 -29.05
CA ARG A 36 -13.53 1.64 -29.41
C ARG A 36 -12.36 2.20 -28.63
N ASN A 37 -12.27 3.52 -28.50
CA ASN A 37 -11.23 4.16 -27.69
C ASN A 37 -11.36 3.75 -26.22
N TYR A 38 -12.58 3.74 -25.67
CA TYR A 38 -12.84 3.30 -24.30
C TYR A 38 -12.36 1.86 -24.04
N GLU A 39 -12.70 0.93 -24.95
CA GLU A 39 -12.24 -0.46 -24.85
C GLU A 39 -10.71 -0.57 -24.96
N GLN A 40 -10.11 0.16 -25.90
CA GLN A 40 -8.66 0.17 -26.09
C GLN A 40 -7.92 0.75 -24.88
N ASP A 41 -8.37 1.90 -24.36
CA ASP A 41 -7.79 2.58 -23.20
C ASP A 41 -7.87 1.67 -21.95
N TYR A 42 -9.01 1.00 -21.76
CA TYR A 42 -9.19 0.01 -20.70
C TYR A 42 -8.18 -1.15 -20.81
N GLN A 43 -8.01 -1.74 -22.00
CA GLN A 43 -7.08 -2.86 -22.22
C GLN A 43 -5.61 -2.45 -22.04
N VAL A 44 -5.25 -1.27 -22.55
CA VAL A 44 -3.91 -0.69 -22.37
C VAL A 44 -3.65 -0.45 -20.89
N TRP A 45 -4.58 0.17 -20.17
CA TRP A 45 -4.46 0.41 -18.74
C TRP A 45 -4.28 -0.89 -17.94
N GLN A 46 -5.10 -1.91 -18.22
CA GLN A 46 -5.01 -3.20 -17.54
C GLN A 46 -3.64 -3.85 -17.76
N THR A 47 -3.15 -3.84 -19.00
CA THR A 47 -1.86 -4.44 -19.37
C THR A 47 -0.68 -3.68 -18.77
N THR A 48 -0.68 -2.35 -18.87
CA THR A 48 0.37 -1.49 -18.29
C THR A 48 0.41 -1.64 -16.78
N THR A 49 -0.74 -1.59 -16.10
CA THR A 49 -0.82 -1.78 -14.65
C THR A 49 -0.26 -3.13 -14.23
N LYS A 50 -0.64 -4.22 -14.93
CA LYS A 50 -0.15 -5.56 -14.65
C LYS A 50 1.38 -5.63 -14.78
N ASN A 51 1.93 -5.05 -15.85
CA ASN A 51 3.36 -5.04 -16.11
C ASN A 51 4.12 -4.23 -15.05
N ASP A 52 3.66 -3.02 -14.72
CA ASP A 52 4.29 -2.16 -13.72
C ASP A 52 4.30 -2.82 -12.34
N LEU A 53 3.18 -3.43 -11.95
CA LEU A 53 3.08 -4.16 -10.70
C LEU A 53 3.98 -5.39 -10.65
N SER A 54 3.98 -6.21 -11.71
CA SER A 54 4.87 -7.38 -11.79
C SER A 54 6.35 -6.98 -11.68
N THR A 55 6.72 -5.83 -12.27
CA THR A 55 8.07 -5.29 -12.21
C THR A 55 8.46 -4.87 -10.80
N VAL A 56 7.55 -4.24 -10.05
CA VAL A 56 7.84 -3.82 -8.67
C VAL A 56 7.81 -4.99 -7.71
N LEU A 57 6.87 -5.92 -7.88
CA LEU A 57 6.76 -7.11 -7.04
C LEU A 57 7.97 -8.05 -7.19
N SER A 58 8.56 -8.13 -8.39
CA SER A 58 9.77 -8.93 -8.64
C SER A 58 11.06 -8.32 -8.08
N LEU A 59 11.05 -7.08 -7.58
CA LEU A 59 12.23 -6.48 -6.97
C LEU A 59 12.68 -7.27 -5.73
N PRO A 60 14.00 -7.51 -5.58
CA PRO A 60 14.53 -8.21 -4.42
C PRO A 60 14.32 -7.40 -3.12
N MET A 61 14.32 -8.11 -1.99
CA MET A 61 14.24 -7.52 -0.64
C MET A 61 15.45 -7.92 0.23
N THR A 62 16.57 -8.27 -0.42
CA THR A 62 17.75 -8.86 0.22
C THR A 62 18.56 -7.87 1.05
N SER A 63 18.56 -6.58 0.68
CA SER A 63 19.25 -5.51 1.41
C SER A 63 18.30 -4.39 1.84
N SER A 64 18.72 -3.62 2.84
CA SER A 64 17.97 -2.44 3.32
C SER A 64 17.68 -1.43 2.20
N LYS A 65 18.66 -1.15 1.35
CA LYS A 65 18.53 -0.23 0.21
C LYS A 65 17.50 -0.74 -0.82
N GLU A 66 17.50 -2.04 -1.11
CA GLU A 66 16.52 -2.64 -2.02
C GLU A 66 15.10 -2.59 -1.43
N ARG A 67 14.96 -2.84 -0.12
CA ARG A 67 13.68 -2.68 0.59
C ARG A 67 13.15 -1.25 0.52
N GLU A 68 14.00 -0.24 0.71
CA GLU A 68 13.61 1.17 0.58
C GLU A 68 13.21 1.52 -0.86
N GLN A 69 13.94 1.05 -1.86
CA GLN A 69 13.60 1.26 -3.26
C GLN A 69 12.27 0.59 -3.64
N LYS A 70 12.04 -0.64 -3.18
CA LYS A 70 10.78 -1.35 -3.39
C LYS A 70 9.63 -0.61 -2.72
N LEU A 71 9.79 -0.16 -1.48
CA LEU A 71 8.80 0.66 -0.77
C LEU A 71 8.48 1.96 -1.53
N ALA A 72 9.49 2.68 -2.02
CA ALA A 72 9.29 3.91 -2.77
C ALA A 72 8.50 3.68 -4.06
N LYS A 73 8.81 2.61 -4.80
CA LYS A 73 8.09 2.22 -6.01
C LYS A 73 6.66 1.75 -5.73
N LEU A 74 6.45 0.97 -4.67
CA LEU A 74 5.12 0.56 -4.22
C LEU A 74 4.24 1.79 -3.88
N LYS A 75 4.81 2.80 -3.21
CA LYS A 75 4.11 4.07 -2.93
C LYS A 75 3.76 4.84 -4.20
N ALA A 76 4.71 4.94 -5.14
CA ALA A 76 4.47 5.63 -6.41
C ALA A 76 3.34 4.97 -7.22
N ILE A 77 3.36 3.64 -7.33
CA ILE A 77 2.30 2.89 -8.01
C ILE A 77 0.96 3.04 -7.28
N ALA A 78 0.93 3.01 -5.94
CA ALA A 78 -0.32 3.21 -5.20
C ALA A 78 -1.01 4.54 -5.54
N VAL A 79 -0.23 5.62 -5.66
CA VAL A 79 -0.74 6.95 -6.03
C VAL A 79 -1.27 6.97 -7.47
N ASP A 80 -0.50 6.41 -8.40
CA ASP A 80 -0.88 6.35 -9.81
C ASP A 80 -2.17 5.52 -10.01
N LEU A 81 -2.24 4.33 -9.43
CA LEU A 81 -3.41 3.47 -9.51
C LEU A 81 -4.65 4.09 -8.90
N ASN A 82 -4.53 4.76 -7.75
CA ASN A 82 -5.66 5.42 -7.12
C ASN A 82 -6.22 6.57 -7.99
N THR A 83 -5.35 7.27 -8.72
CA THR A 83 -5.72 8.35 -9.64
C THR A 83 -6.38 7.80 -10.91
N GLN A 84 -5.78 6.78 -11.52
CA GLN A 84 -6.25 6.22 -12.79
C GLN A 84 -7.55 5.42 -12.61
N GLN A 85 -7.65 4.62 -11.54
CA GLN A 85 -8.84 3.82 -11.23
C GLN A 85 -10.11 4.69 -11.16
N ALA A 86 -10.01 5.89 -10.58
CA ALA A 86 -11.17 6.77 -10.40
C ALA A 86 -11.79 7.25 -11.72
N ASN A 87 -11.02 7.26 -12.81
CA ASN A 87 -11.43 7.84 -14.08
C ASN A 87 -11.61 6.80 -15.20
N MET A 88 -11.04 5.60 -15.05
CA MET A 88 -10.93 4.63 -16.15
C MET A 88 -12.27 4.15 -16.70
N CYS A 89 -13.24 3.84 -15.83
CA CYS A 89 -14.55 3.33 -16.28
C CYS A 89 -15.61 4.42 -16.48
N ARG A 90 -15.19 5.69 -16.58
CA ARG A 90 -16.11 6.81 -16.68
C ARG A 90 -16.53 7.01 -18.15
N ILE A 91 -17.81 6.78 -18.43
CA ILE A 91 -18.37 6.95 -19.77
C ILE A 91 -18.80 8.40 -19.99
N SER A 92 -18.62 8.89 -21.22
CA SER A 92 -19.12 10.20 -21.64
C SER A 92 -20.66 10.23 -21.56
N PRO A 93 -21.26 11.24 -20.91
CA PRO A 93 -22.73 11.38 -20.86
C PRO A 93 -23.38 11.40 -22.24
N LEU A 94 -22.66 11.90 -23.25
CA LEU A 94 -23.13 12.00 -24.63
C LEU A 94 -23.28 10.63 -25.31
N THR A 95 -22.57 9.60 -24.88
CA THR A 95 -22.62 8.24 -25.44
C THR A 95 -23.14 7.19 -24.45
N GLY A 96 -23.40 7.60 -23.20
CA GLY A 96 -23.82 6.70 -22.11
C GLY A 96 -25.11 5.94 -22.38
N TRP A 97 -26.02 6.45 -23.22
CA TRP A 97 -27.24 5.72 -23.60
C TRP A 97 -26.95 4.39 -24.33
N GLN A 98 -25.80 4.29 -24.99
CA GLN A 98 -25.37 3.08 -25.72
C GLN A 98 -24.87 1.96 -24.80
N ALA A 99 -24.66 2.26 -23.50
CA ALA A 99 -24.29 1.27 -22.51
C ALA A 99 -25.32 0.14 -22.36
N ASN A 100 -26.55 0.32 -22.86
CA ASN A 100 -27.60 -0.69 -22.84
C ASN A 100 -27.50 -1.72 -23.99
N PHE A 101 -26.54 -1.58 -24.91
CA PHE A 101 -26.31 -2.57 -25.95
C PHE A 101 -25.38 -3.67 -25.44
N ASN A 102 -25.75 -4.94 -25.62
CA ASN A 102 -25.08 -6.12 -25.03
C ASN A 102 -23.54 -6.11 -25.12
N GLY A 103 -22.96 -5.70 -26.27
CA GLY A 103 -21.50 -5.65 -26.43
C GLY A 103 -20.85 -4.58 -25.55
N ILE A 104 -21.43 -3.39 -25.52
CA ILE A 104 -20.94 -2.24 -24.75
C ILE A 104 -21.16 -2.45 -23.25
N GLU A 105 -22.33 -2.97 -22.88
CA GLU A 105 -22.68 -3.33 -21.50
C GLU A 105 -21.65 -4.31 -20.91
N THR A 106 -21.23 -5.29 -21.71
CA THR A 106 -20.23 -6.29 -21.30
C THR A 106 -18.88 -5.63 -21.03
N VAL A 107 -18.40 -4.76 -21.93
CA VAL A 107 -17.13 -4.04 -21.74
C VAL A 107 -17.18 -3.15 -20.50
N GLN A 108 -18.28 -2.43 -20.26
CA GLN A 108 -18.44 -1.62 -19.06
C GLN A 108 -18.44 -2.47 -17.77
N LYS A 109 -19.16 -3.59 -17.76
CA LYS A 109 -19.17 -4.52 -16.62
C LYS A 109 -17.78 -5.10 -16.33
N GLN A 110 -17.03 -5.46 -17.38
CA GLN A 110 -15.65 -5.93 -17.25
C GLN A 110 -14.74 -4.85 -16.66
N CYS A 111 -14.80 -3.63 -17.19
CA CYS A 111 -14.06 -2.49 -16.65
C CYS A 111 -14.33 -2.31 -15.15
N ASN A 112 -15.61 -2.16 -14.76
CA ASN A 112 -16.00 -1.96 -13.37
C ASN A 112 -15.52 -3.11 -12.46
N THR A 113 -15.59 -4.35 -12.95
CA THR A 113 -15.13 -5.53 -12.21
C THR A 113 -13.62 -5.48 -11.96
N VAL A 114 -12.82 -5.21 -12.98
CA VAL A 114 -11.36 -5.09 -12.86
C VAL A 114 -10.99 -3.91 -11.97
N THR A 115 -11.59 -2.74 -12.18
CA THR A 115 -11.39 -1.54 -11.36
C THR A 115 -11.73 -1.79 -9.89
N SER A 116 -12.79 -2.54 -9.59
CA SER A 116 -13.12 -2.95 -8.21
C SER A 116 -12.06 -3.87 -7.61
N LYS A 117 -11.52 -4.82 -8.39
CA LYS A 117 -10.45 -5.72 -7.93
C LYS A 117 -9.13 -4.98 -7.73
N VAL A 118 -8.78 -4.07 -8.63
CA VAL A 118 -7.62 -3.17 -8.51
C VAL A 118 -7.74 -2.29 -7.26
N LYS A 119 -8.94 -1.80 -6.93
CA LYS A 119 -9.18 -1.09 -5.66
C LYS A 119 -8.84 -1.94 -4.44
N GLY A 120 -9.22 -3.22 -4.47
CA GLY A 120 -8.86 -4.19 -3.42
C GLY A 120 -7.34 -4.33 -3.29
N PHE A 121 -6.65 -4.47 -4.42
CA PHE A 121 -5.19 -4.50 -4.47
C PHE A 121 -4.54 -3.21 -3.92
N ILE A 122 -5.02 -2.02 -4.31
CA ILE A 122 -4.54 -0.73 -3.79
C ILE A 122 -4.71 -0.66 -2.27
N THR A 123 -5.79 -1.22 -1.73
CA THR A 123 -6.05 -1.24 -0.28
C THR A 123 -4.98 -2.06 0.44
N GLU A 124 -4.71 -3.29 -0.01
CA GLU A 124 -3.66 -4.15 0.58
C GLU A 124 -2.25 -3.55 0.39
N LEU A 125 -2.01 -2.88 -0.73
CA LEU A 125 -0.78 -2.13 -0.99
C LEU A 125 -0.62 -0.97 0.02
N GLY A 126 -1.70 -0.24 0.31
CA GLY A 126 -1.73 0.81 1.33
C GLY A 126 -1.40 0.28 2.72
N VAL A 127 -2.01 -0.84 3.13
CA VAL A 127 -1.72 -1.51 4.40
C VAL A 127 -0.24 -1.94 4.47
N THR A 128 0.29 -2.54 3.40
CA THR A 128 1.69 -3.00 3.35
C THR A 128 2.67 -1.82 3.43
N THR A 129 2.40 -0.74 2.70
CA THR A 129 3.27 0.45 2.71
C THR A 129 3.23 1.20 4.04
N ALA A 130 2.09 1.21 4.74
CA ALA A 130 1.99 1.73 6.10
C ALA A 130 2.84 0.88 7.07
N TYR A 131 2.69 -0.44 7.03
CA TYR A 131 3.48 -1.37 7.84
C TYR A 131 5.00 -1.15 7.66
N LEU A 132 5.47 -1.15 6.41
CA LEU A 132 6.90 -0.95 6.10
C LEU A 132 7.40 0.45 6.50
N THR A 133 6.53 1.45 6.55
CA THR A 133 6.89 2.79 7.02
C THR A 133 7.14 2.77 8.52
N ASP A 134 6.25 2.14 9.29
CA ASP A 134 6.41 2.02 10.74
C ASP A 134 7.58 1.11 11.13
N GLU A 135 7.79 0.00 10.40
CA GLU A 135 8.97 -0.86 10.55
C GLU A 135 10.26 -0.05 10.39
N ARG A 136 10.33 0.82 9.38
CA ARG A 136 11.50 1.68 9.16
C ARG A 136 11.71 2.66 10.32
N ILE A 137 10.64 3.24 10.85
CA ILE A 137 10.72 4.12 12.02
C ILE A 137 11.30 3.36 13.21
N LEU A 138 10.79 2.16 13.50
CA LEU A 138 11.31 1.31 14.56
C LEU A 138 12.78 0.94 14.33
N ALA A 139 13.15 0.54 13.12
CA ALA A 139 14.52 0.18 12.77
C ALA A 139 15.50 1.36 12.93
N ASN A 140 15.08 2.57 12.56
CA ASN A 140 15.88 3.78 12.75
C ASN A 140 16.09 4.10 14.23
N SER A 141 15.05 3.93 15.06
CA SER A 141 15.20 4.09 16.50
C SER A 141 16.11 3.02 17.10
N LEU A 142 16.02 1.77 16.65
CA LEU A 142 16.92 0.68 17.05
C LEU A 142 18.38 0.93 16.64
N ALA A 143 18.64 1.56 15.50
CA ALA A 143 19.98 1.90 15.06
C ALA A 143 20.72 2.84 16.02
N THR A 144 20.01 3.59 16.86
CA THR A 144 20.66 4.40 17.91
C THR A 144 21.30 3.52 18.99
N LEU A 145 20.79 2.31 19.21
CA LEU A 145 21.30 1.35 20.19
C LEU A 145 22.60 0.68 19.74
N THR A 146 22.87 0.58 18.44
CA THR A 146 24.05 -0.11 17.90
C THR A 146 25.35 0.69 18.06
N SER A 147 25.25 1.95 18.49
CA SER A 147 26.38 2.80 18.87
C SER A 147 26.95 2.47 20.27
N GLN A 148 26.30 1.58 21.02
CA GLN A 148 26.72 1.22 22.37
C GLN A 148 27.88 0.21 22.37
N PRO A 149 28.71 0.19 23.43
CA PRO A 149 29.75 -0.82 23.58
C PRO A 149 29.15 -2.24 23.53
N THR A 150 29.74 -3.12 22.72
CA THR A 150 29.33 -4.52 22.58
C THR A 150 29.49 -5.31 23.89
N GLN A 151 30.35 -4.84 24.79
CA GLN A 151 30.53 -5.35 26.14
C GLN A 151 30.54 -4.18 27.12
N PRO A 152 29.38 -3.83 27.71
CA PRO A 152 29.29 -2.79 28.71
C PRO A 152 30.06 -3.17 29.97
N ASP A 153 30.94 -2.29 30.42
CA ASP A 153 31.62 -2.38 31.71
C ASP A 153 30.90 -1.55 32.78
N GLU A 154 31.32 -1.69 34.04
CA GLU A 154 30.72 -0.97 35.19
C GLU A 154 30.62 0.54 34.98
N LYS A 155 31.56 1.14 34.23
CA LYS A 155 31.59 2.58 33.97
C LYS A 155 30.55 3.01 32.93
N THR A 156 30.12 2.11 32.07
CA THR A 156 29.21 2.37 30.95
C THR A 156 27.78 1.87 31.20
N TRP A 157 27.54 1.04 32.22
CA TRP A 157 26.20 0.51 32.54
C TRP A 157 25.12 1.58 32.70
N ALA A 158 25.41 2.67 33.42
CA ALA A 158 24.44 3.75 33.61
C ALA A 158 24.06 4.43 32.29
N GLN A 159 25.04 4.61 31.39
CA GLN A 159 24.80 5.18 30.06
C GLN A 159 23.96 4.22 29.21
N VAL A 160 24.29 2.93 29.19
CA VAL A 160 23.54 1.92 28.43
C VAL A 160 22.11 1.81 28.94
N ALA A 161 21.90 1.78 30.26
CA ALA A 161 20.58 1.78 30.87
C ALA A 161 19.75 3.01 30.47
N ALA A 162 20.36 4.21 30.50
CA ALA A 162 19.67 5.43 30.09
C ALA A 162 19.25 5.41 28.60
N VAL A 163 20.08 4.81 27.74
CA VAL A 163 19.77 4.63 26.31
C VAL A 163 18.59 3.67 26.11
N TRP A 164 18.57 2.53 26.81
CA TRP A 164 17.43 1.60 26.78
C TRP A 164 16.15 2.22 27.33
N HIS A 165 16.25 2.98 28.43
CA HIS A 165 15.13 3.71 29.00
C HIS A 165 14.55 4.72 28.00
N LYS A 166 15.40 5.54 27.38
CA LYS A 166 15.00 6.51 26.36
C LYS A 166 14.31 5.82 25.19
N PHE A 167 14.87 4.72 24.70
CA PHE A 167 14.27 3.95 23.61
C PHE A 167 12.90 3.37 24.01
N GLY A 168 12.76 2.88 25.26
CA GLY A 168 11.48 2.43 25.81
C GLY A 168 10.40 3.52 25.82
N VAL A 169 10.78 4.75 26.16
CA VAL A 169 9.88 5.91 26.10
C VAL A 169 9.48 6.23 24.65
N GLU A 170 10.45 6.27 23.72
CA GLU A 170 10.22 6.57 22.31
C GLU A 170 9.28 5.55 21.65
N ILE A 171 9.53 4.25 21.84
CA ILE A 171 8.73 3.18 21.23
C ILE A 171 7.30 3.11 21.80
N THR A 172 7.14 3.44 23.09
CA THR A 172 5.81 3.51 23.72
C THR A 172 5.02 4.72 23.22
N ALA A 173 5.70 5.83 22.93
CA ALA A 173 5.08 7.03 22.37
C ALA A 173 4.77 6.91 20.86
N MET A 174 5.31 5.88 20.19
CA MET A 174 5.02 5.60 18.79
C MET A 174 3.51 5.38 18.60
N LYS A 175 2.94 6.04 17.59
CA LYS A 175 1.55 5.88 17.17
C LYS A 175 1.51 5.09 15.87
N PRO A 176 1.75 3.77 15.90
CA PRO A 176 1.80 2.98 14.68
C PRO A 176 0.43 2.87 14.03
N ASP A 177 0.44 2.66 12.72
CA ASP A 177 -0.72 2.22 11.97
C ASP A 177 -1.28 0.91 12.55
N VAL A 178 -2.57 0.66 12.33
CA VAL A 178 -3.26 -0.55 12.79
C VAL A 178 -2.54 -1.83 12.34
N SER A 179 -1.96 -1.83 11.14
CA SER A 179 -1.20 -2.95 10.59
C SER A 179 0.06 -3.28 11.40
N PHE A 180 0.72 -2.31 12.02
CA PHE A 180 1.98 -2.49 12.75
C PHE A 180 1.80 -2.63 14.27
N LYS A 181 0.58 -2.48 14.79
CA LYS A 181 0.29 -2.54 16.24
C LYS A 181 0.78 -3.81 16.94
N SER A 182 0.70 -4.97 16.28
CA SER A 182 1.15 -6.24 16.88
C SER A 182 2.66 -6.23 17.12
N THR A 183 3.42 -5.90 16.08
CA THR A 183 4.90 -5.80 16.13
C THR A 183 5.34 -4.73 17.13
N ASN A 184 4.72 -3.55 17.13
CA ASN A 184 5.02 -2.50 18.10
C ASN A 184 4.76 -2.96 19.54
N LYS A 185 3.66 -3.68 19.81
CA LYS A 185 3.35 -4.18 21.14
C LYS A 185 4.40 -5.18 21.64
N VAL A 186 4.86 -6.09 20.78
CA VAL A 186 5.95 -7.02 21.12
C VAL A 186 7.24 -6.24 21.41
N ALA A 187 7.57 -5.27 20.56
CA ALA A 187 8.76 -4.45 20.74
C ALA A 187 8.72 -3.63 22.05
N VAL A 188 7.60 -2.97 22.37
CA VAL A 188 7.39 -2.30 23.67
C VAL A 188 7.61 -3.26 24.83
N THR A 189 7.06 -4.46 24.76
CA THR A 189 7.18 -5.48 25.82
C THR A 189 8.64 -5.88 26.04
N VAL A 190 9.36 -6.19 24.97
CA VAL A 190 10.77 -6.60 25.03
C VAL A 190 11.66 -5.47 25.55
N VAL A 191 11.49 -4.25 25.02
CA VAL A 191 12.29 -3.09 25.41
C VAL A 191 12.06 -2.73 26.88
N THR A 192 10.82 -2.77 27.34
CA THR A 192 10.47 -2.54 28.76
C THR A 192 11.13 -3.60 29.66
N GLY A 193 11.18 -4.86 29.22
CA GLY A 193 11.87 -5.93 29.94
C GLY A 193 13.38 -5.68 30.06
N ILE A 194 14.02 -5.21 28.99
CA ILE A 194 15.45 -4.88 29.00
C ILE A 194 15.74 -3.66 29.88
N ASP A 195 14.94 -2.60 29.78
CA ASP A 195 15.07 -1.42 30.66
C ASP A 195 14.94 -1.83 32.13
N THR A 196 13.90 -2.60 32.47
CA THR A 196 13.69 -3.11 33.84
C THR A 196 14.90 -3.90 34.35
N ALA A 197 15.44 -4.80 33.53
CA ALA A 197 16.60 -5.61 33.91
C ALA A 197 17.87 -4.75 34.10
N TRP A 198 18.05 -3.68 33.32
CA TRP A 198 19.12 -2.71 33.54
C TRP A 198 18.97 -1.96 34.87
N GLN A 199 17.76 -1.50 35.19
CA GLN A 199 17.48 -0.85 36.47
C GLN A 199 17.75 -1.80 37.65
N GLU A 200 17.37 -3.07 37.53
CA GLU A 200 17.64 -4.09 38.56
C GLU A 200 19.13 -4.35 38.75
N LEU A 201 19.91 -4.42 37.66
CA LEU A 201 21.36 -4.59 37.71
C LEU A 201 22.03 -3.42 38.44
N LEU A 202 21.68 -2.18 38.06
CA LEU A 202 22.22 -0.97 38.67
C LEU A 202 21.86 -0.86 40.16
N ALA A 203 20.61 -1.17 40.50
CA ALA A 203 20.16 -1.18 41.90
C ALA A 203 20.90 -2.23 42.73
N ALA A 204 21.11 -3.43 42.19
CA ALA A 204 21.85 -4.49 42.87
C ALA A 204 23.32 -4.16 43.08
N HIS A 205 23.96 -3.55 42.07
CA HIS A 205 25.35 -3.07 42.14
C HIS A 205 25.50 -1.96 43.18
N SER A 206 24.61 -0.96 43.16
CA SER A 206 24.62 0.15 44.13
C SER A 206 24.43 -0.33 45.57
N ALA A 207 23.60 -1.36 45.78
CA ALA A 207 23.39 -1.97 47.09
C ALA A 207 24.53 -2.91 47.54
N GLN A 208 25.58 -3.10 46.72
CA GLN A 208 26.69 -4.05 46.95
C GLN A 208 26.22 -5.47 47.28
N ASN A 209 25.02 -5.86 46.81
CA ASN A 209 24.43 -7.15 47.10
C ASN A 209 24.83 -8.16 46.02
N LYS A 210 25.88 -8.94 46.29
CA LYS A 210 26.44 -9.91 45.34
C LYS A 210 25.41 -10.92 44.82
N ALA A 211 24.54 -11.45 45.69
CA ALA A 211 23.54 -12.44 45.28
C ALA A 211 22.48 -11.83 44.35
N ARG A 212 22.01 -10.62 44.67
CA ARG A 212 21.06 -9.88 43.82
C ARG A 212 21.72 -9.47 42.50
N PHE A 213 22.99 -9.09 42.52
CA PHE A 213 23.73 -8.69 41.33
C PHE A 213 23.85 -9.86 40.33
N VAL A 214 24.25 -11.05 40.79
CA VAL A 214 24.33 -12.26 39.94
C VAL A 214 22.96 -12.60 39.34
N THR A 215 21.89 -12.48 40.14
CA THR A 215 20.52 -12.73 39.67
C THR A 215 20.10 -11.70 38.61
N ALA A 216 20.36 -10.41 38.84
CA ALA A 216 20.05 -9.34 37.89
C ALA A 216 20.87 -9.46 36.60
N GLN A 217 22.12 -9.90 36.66
CA GLN A 217 22.95 -10.17 35.49
C GLN A 217 22.36 -11.30 34.63
N ALA A 218 21.92 -12.39 35.26
CA ALA A 218 21.22 -13.48 34.56
C ALA A 218 19.88 -13.00 33.98
N GLY A 219 19.14 -12.18 34.71
CA GLY A 219 17.88 -11.56 34.24
C GLY A 219 18.09 -10.66 33.03
N LEU A 220 19.15 -9.84 33.03
CA LEU A 220 19.51 -8.99 31.90
C LEU A 220 19.89 -9.80 30.67
N ALA A 221 20.71 -10.85 30.84
CA ALA A 221 21.05 -11.76 29.74
C ALA A 221 19.79 -12.44 29.16
N ALA A 222 18.87 -12.89 30.03
CA ALA A 222 17.60 -13.46 29.61
C ALA A 222 16.72 -12.44 28.86
N ALA A 223 16.68 -11.18 29.32
CA ALA A 223 15.95 -10.11 28.64
C ALA A 223 16.51 -9.85 27.23
N TYR A 224 17.84 -9.79 27.07
CA TYR A 224 18.47 -9.66 25.75
C TYR A 224 18.15 -10.82 24.80
N ASN A 225 18.04 -12.04 25.30
CA ASN A 225 17.65 -13.20 24.49
C ASN A 225 16.22 -13.09 23.91
N THR A 226 15.38 -12.20 24.45
CA THR A 226 14.04 -11.96 23.92
C THR A 226 14.00 -11.01 22.73
N LEU A 227 15.11 -10.34 22.36
CA LEU A 227 15.15 -9.42 21.21
C LEU A 227 14.72 -10.08 19.89
N GLY A 228 15.07 -11.36 19.70
CA GLY A 228 14.69 -12.13 18.51
C GLY A 228 13.17 -12.28 18.33
N THR A 229 12.38 -12.10 19.39
CA THR A 229 10.91 -12.16 19.30
C THR A 229 10.32 -10.99 18.51
N ILE A 230 10.99 -9.84 18.48
CA ILE A 230 10.59 -8.68 17.66
C ILE A 230 10.71 -9.05 16.18
N THR A 231 11.86 -9.58 15.77
CA THR A 231 12.11 -10.01 14.40
C THR A 231 11.15 -11.13 13.99
N ALA A 232 10.91 -12.10 14.86
CA ALA A 232 9.99 -13.21 14.57
C ALA A 232 8.54 -12.74 14.35
N GLU A 233 8.03 -11.81 15.16
CA GLU A 233 6.70 -11.24 14.93
C GLU A 233 6.68 -10.37 13.67
N ASN A 234 7.75 -9.61 13.40
CA ASN A 234 7.87 -8.82 12.18
C ASN A 234 7.82 -9.69 10.91
N ASP A 235 8.62 -10.75 10.87
CA ASP A 235 8.69 -11.68 9.73
C ASP A 235 7.33 -12.37 9.49
N LYS A 236 6.64 -12.74 10.58
CA LYS A 236 5.29 -13.29 10.52
C LYS A 236 4.29 -12.30 9.91
N GLN A 237 4.29 -11.03 10.34
CA GLN A 237 3.39 -10.02 9.80
C GLN A 237 3.73 -9.69 8.34
N LEU A 238 5.01 -9.58 7.98
CA LEU A 238 5.44 -9.38 6.60
C LEU A 238 5.01 -10.53 5.70
N SER A 239 5.13 -11.79 6.14
CA SER A 239 4.65 -12.95 5.39
C SER A 239 3.14 -12.93 5.16
N LEU A 240 2.36 -12.50 6.17
CA LEU A 240 0.91 -12.34 6.03
C LEU A 240 0.54 -11.24 5.03
N LEU A 241 1.25 -10.11 5.07
CA LEU A 241 1.05 -9.00 4.14
C LEU A 241 1.42 -9.39 2.70
N ASP A 242 2.56 -10.05 2.50
CA ASP A 242 2.98 -10.54 1.19
C ASP A 242 1.96 -11.51 0.58
N LYS A 243 1.42 -12.42 1.41
CA LYS A 243 0.36 -13.34 0.99
C LYS A 243 -0.92 -12.60 0.59
N LYS A 244 -1.37 -11.62 1.38
CA LYS A 244 -2.57 -10.81 1.07
C LYS A 244 -2.38 -9.98 -0.19
N LEU A 245 -1.22 -9.36 -0.33
CA LEU A 245 -0.87 -8.55 -1.51
C LEU A 245 -0.83 -9.41 -2.77
N SER A 246 -0.22 -10.60 -2.70
CA SER A 246 -0.17 -11.58 -3.79
C SER A 246 -1.58 -12.07 -4.16
N GLN A 247 -2.41 -12.39 -3.18
CA GLN A 247 -3.81 -12.80 -3.41
C GLN A 247 -4.62 -11.68 -4.07
N ALA A 248 -4.48 -10.43 -3.61
CA ALA A 248 -5.16 -9.29 -4.19
C ALA A 248 -4.67 -9.00 -5.61
N TYR A 249 -3.37 -9.19 -5.88
CA TYR A 249 -2.80 -9.07 -7.22
C TYR A 249 -3.38 -10.12 -8.18
N SER A 250 -3.37 -11.40 -7.80
CA SER A 250 -3.97 -12.49 -8.60
C SER A 250 -5.48 -12.36 -8.76
N ALA A 251 -6.18 -11.72 -7.83
CA ALA A 251 -7.59 -11.43 -7.98
C ALA A 251 -7.85 -10.33 -9.01
N ALA A 252 -6.93 -9.35 -9.12
CA ALA A 252 -7.01 -8.21 -10.02
C ALA A 252 -6.59 -8.52 -11.46
N PHE A 253 -5.63 -9.43 -11.69
CA PHE A 253 -4.97 -9.67 -12.98
C PHE A 253 -4.72 -11.15 -13.30
#